data_AF-A0A538SDE4-F1
#
_entry.id   AF-A0A538SDE4-F1
#
_cell.length_a   1.000
_cell.length_b   1.000
_cell.length_c   1.000
_cell.angle_alpha   90.00
_cell.angle_beta   90.00
_cell.angle_gamma   90.00
#
_symmetry.space_group_name_H-M   'P 1'
#
loop_
_entity.id
_entity.type
_entity.pdbx_description
1 polymer ?
#
loop_
_entity_poly.entity_id
_entity_poly.type
_entity_poly.pdbx_seq_one_letter_code
_entity_poly.pdbx_strand_id
1 'polypeptide(L)'
;MIEALGWPRERFEVILIQWVRLLRGGEPVKMSKRAGEFITLEDLVQEVGVDAARFFFLMRRAESPLDFDLELAVKRSEDNPVYYVQYAHARIVHVLEYATSQGVPEPSLAAARPDLLHEAETLTLLRGLAGFPSLVAAAARHREPHRIPMYLKDLAARFHSFYHVHRVVGPDAAVTAARLLLTRATGVVFRRGLELLGVSAPESM
;
A
#
# COMPACT_ATOMS: atom_id res chain seq x y z
N MET A 1 -19.43 12.48 31.87
CA MET A 1 -20.26 11.26 31.94
C MET A 1 -19.40 10.03 32.27
N ILE A 2 -18.41 9.68 31.47
CA ILE A 2 -17.44 8.59 31.75
C ILE A 2 -16.57 8.80 33.00
N GLU A 3 -16.01 10.00 33.21
CA GLU A 3 -15.28 10.32 34.46
C GLU A 3 -16.21 10.25 35.68
N ALA A 4 -17.46 10.68 35.54
CA ALA A 4 -18.47 10.57 36.59
C ALA A 4 -18.86 9.12 36.92
N LEU A 5 -18.55 8.17 36.02
CA LEU A 5 -18.71 6.72 36.23
C LEU A 5 -17.41 6.06 36.73
N GLY A 6 -16.38 6.84 37.09
CA GLY A 6 -15.10 6.34 37.61
C GLY A 6 -14.09 5.89 36.56
N TRP A 7 -14.33 6.16 35.26
CA TRP A 7 -13.39 5.79 34.20
C TRP A 7 -12.39 6.92 33.89
N PRO A 8 -11.12 6.59 33.57
CA PRO A 8 -10.15 7.57 33.10
C PRO A 8 -10.61 8.25 31.81
N ARG A 9 -10.40 9.56 31.70
CA ARG A 9 -10.80 10.37 30.55
C ARG A 9 -10.19 9.89 29.23
N GLU A 10 -8.97 9.39 29.31
CA GLU A 10 -8.15 8.92 28.17
C GLU A 10 -8.74 7.68 27.51
N ARG A 11 -9.69 6.99 28.17
CA ARG A 11 -10.39 5.83 27.61
C ARG A 11 -11.42 6.22 26.54
N PHE A 12 -11.74 7.50 26.42
CA PHE A 12 -12.71 7.98 25.45
C PHE A 12 -12.04 8.84 24.39
N GLU A 13 -12.13 8.34 23.17
CA GLU A 13 -11.59 8.95 21.97
C GLU A 13 -12.72 9.05 20.95
N VAL A 14 -12.86 10.20 20.31
CA VAL A 14 -13.85 10.43 19.24
C VAL A 14 -13.09 10.79 17.98
N ILE A 15 -13.25 9.98 16.94
CA ILE A 15 -12.69 10.24 15.62
C ILE A 15 -13.78 10.90 14.77
N LEU A 16 -13.57 12.16 14.40
CA LEU A 16 -14.50 12.89 13.56
C LEU A 16 -14.15 12.67 12.08
N ILE A 17 -15.07 12.09 11.33
CA ILE A 17 -14.93 11.88 9.89
C ILE A 17 -15.62 13.00 9.11
N GLN A 18 -15.02 13.43 8.01
CA GLN A 18 -15.63 14.37 7.07
C GLN A 18 -16.48 13.68 6.01
N TRP A 19 -17.29 14.49 5.32
CA TRP A 19 -18.10 14.03 4.21
C TRP A 19 -17.25 13.62 3.00
N VAL A 20 -17.76 12.61 2.30
CA VAL A 20 -17.18 12.10 1.06
C VAL A 20 -18.00 12.64 -0.11
N ARG A 21 -17.32 13.14 -1.13
CA ARG A 21 -17.91 13.54 -2.41
C ARG A 21 -17.59 12.47 -3.44
N LEU A 22 -18.63 11.94 -4.07
CA LEU A 22 -18.44 10.99 -5.17
C LEU A 22 -18.27 11.76 -6.47
N LEU A 23 -17.21 11.43 -7.20
CA LEU A 23 -16.91 11.93 -8.53
C LEU A 23 -16.97 10.79 -9.54
N ARG A 24 -17.19 11.13 -10.81
CA ARG A 24 -17.00 10.23 -11.94
C ARG A 24 -16.30 11.00 -13.06
N GLY A 25 -15.06 10.62 -13.35
CA GLY A 25 -14.25 11.35 -14.33
C GLY A 25 -13.98 12.81 -13.92
N GLY A 26 -13.78 13.04 -12.61
CA GLY A 26 -13.56 14.36 -12.02
C GLY A 26 -14.83 15.19 -11.74
N GLU A 27 -15.99 14.78 -12.27
CA GLU A 27 -17.24 15.52 -12.12
C GLU A 27 -18.11 14.99 -10.98
N PRO A 28 -18.74 15.85 -10.15
CA PRO A 28 -19.60 15.40 -9.07
C PRO A 28 -20.79 14.56 -9.53
N VAL A 29 -20.97 13.40 -8.89
CA VAL A 29 -22.15 12.56 -9.13
C VAL A 29 -23.39 13.24 -8.55
N LYS A 30 -24.39 13.51 -9.40
CA LYS A 30 -25.66 14.11 -8.97
C LYS A 30 -26.44 13.11 -8.12
N MET A 31 -26.60 13.39 -6.83
CA MET A 31 -27.50 12.66 -5.94
C MET A 31 -28.84 13.40 -5.82
N SER A 32 -29.97 12.70 -5.97
CA SER A 32 -31.30 13.29 -5.85
C SER A 32 -31.99 12.85 -4.58
N LYS A 33 -31.98 13.72 -3.56
CA LYS A 33 -32.73 13.50 -2.29
C LYS A 33 -34.24 13.40 -2.49
N ARG A 34 -34.78 13.90 -3.61
CA ARG A 34 -36.22 13.89 -3.92
C ARG A 34 -36.66 12.68 -4.75
N ALA A 35 -35.75 12.08 -5.52
CA ALA A 35 -36.03 10.88 -6.31
C ALA A 35 -35.65 9.57 -5.57
N GLY A 36 -35.01 9.66 -4.41
CA GLY A 36 -34.52 8.48 -3.67
C GLY A 36 -33.24 7.88 -4.25
N GLU A 37 -32.61 8.53 -5.23
CA GLU A 37 -31.34 8.09 -5.82
C GLU A 37 -30.17 8.58 -4.96
N PHE A 38 -29.72 7.73 -4.04
CA PHE A 38 -28.45 7.85 -3.34
C PHE A 38 -27.61 6.59 -3.58
N ILE A 39 -26.30 6.77 -3.75
CA ILE A 39 -25.37 5.64 -3.87
C ILE A 39 -25.11 5.11 -2.46
N THR A 40 -25.48 3.86 -2.21
CA THR A 40 -25.15 3.21 -0.94
C THR A 40 -23.67 2.79 -0.92
N LEU A 41 -23.14 2.51 0.28
CA LEU A 41 -21.80 1.92 0.38
C LEU A 41 -21.75 0.55 -0.30
N GLU A 42 -22.85 -0.20 -0.28
CA GLU A 42 -22.94 -1.50 -0.97
C GLU A 42 -22.81 -1.32 -2.49
N ASP A 43 -23.57 -0.39 -3.09
CA ASP A 43 -23.48 -0.08 -4.52
C ASP A 43 -22.06 0.35 -4.91
N LEU A 44 -21.45 1.23 -4.10
CA LEU A 44 -20.09 1.69 -4.33
C LEU A 44 -19.09 0.53 -4.31
N VAL A 45 -19.17 -0.35 -3.29
CA VAL A 45 -18.26 -1.49 -3.15
C VAL A 45 -18.49 -2.52 -4.26
N GLN A 46 -19.73 -2.73 -4.69
CA GLN A 46 -20.04 -3.58 -5.85
C GLN A 46 -19.46 -3.02 -7.15
N GLU A 47 -19.47 -1.70 -7.34
CA GLU A 47 -18.93 -1.05 -8.52
C GLU A 47 -17.39 -1.06 -8.55
N VAL A 48 -16.72 -0.67 -7.46
CA VAL A 48 -15.26 -0.43 -7.46
C VAL A 48 -14.45 -1.58 -6.87
N GLY A 49 -15.10 -2.51 -6.17
CA GLY A 49 -14.45 -3.57 -5.41
C GLY A 49 -14.01 -3.14 -4.01
N VAL A 50 -13.95 -4.11 -3.10
CA VAL A 50 -13.63 -3.88 -1.67
C VAL A 50 -12.24 -3.29 -1.45
N ASP A 51 -11.27 -3.71 -2.24
CA ASP A 51 -9.88 -3.28 -2.14
C ASP A 51 -9.73 -1.80 -2.49
N ALA A 52 -10.29 -1.38 -3.63
CA ALA A 52 -10.26 0.01 -4.04
C ALA A 52 -11.04 0.89 -3.06
N ALA A 53 -12.22 0.46 -2.62
CA ALA A 53 -12.99 1.19 -1.61
C ALA A 53 -12.17 1.43 -0.34
N ARG A 54 -11.63 0.37 0.28
CA ARG A 54 -10.80 0.47 1.49
C ARG A 54 -9.59 1.37 1.29
N PHE A 55 -8.85 1.16 0.20
CA PHE A 55 -7.63 1.90 -0.05
C PHE A 55 -7.91 3.42 -0.21
N PHE A 56 -8.91 3.79 -1.00
CA PHE A 56 -9.27 5.19 -1.24
C PHE A 56 -9.82 5.87 0.02
N PHE A 57 -10.70 5.21 0.79
CA PHE A 57 -11.19 5.78 2.06
C PHE A 57 -10.07 5.98 3.07
N LEU A 58 -9.11 5.07 3.12
CA LEU A 58 -7.98 5.16 4.04
C LEU A 58 -6.91 6.15 3.57
N MET A 59 -6.86 6.57 2.31
CA MET A 59 -5.81 7.47 1.81
C MET A 59 -5.84 8.91 2.37
N ARG A 60 -6.92 9.30 3.06
CA ARG A 60 -7.07 10.65 3.62
C ARG A 60 -7.18 10.61 5.14
N ARG A 61 -6.77 11.69 5.79
CA ARG A 61 -7.07 11.93 7.20
C ARG A 61 -8.58 11.88 7.39
N ALA A 62 -9.04 11.28 8.48
CA ALA A 62 -10.47 11.22 8.82
C ALA A 62 -11.14 12.61 8.77
N GLU A 63 -10.42 13.63 9.26
CA GLU A 63 -10.89 15.01 9.36
C GLU A 63 -10.77 15.81 8.05
N SER A 64 -10.32 15.19 6.95
CA SER A 64 -10.20 15.86 5.65
C SER A 64 -11.33 15.40 4.71
N PRO A 65 -11.94 16.30 3.93
CA PRO A 65 -12.85 15.91 2.86
C PRO A 65 -12.17 14.93 1.90
N LEU A 66 -12.93 13.95 1.41
CA LEU A 66 -12.47 12.99 0.41
C LEU A 66 -13.30 13.15 -0.86
N ASP A 67 -12.62 13.44 -1.96
CA ASP A 67 -13.16 13.26 -3.30
C ASP A 67 -12.83 11.83 -3.76
N PHE A 68 -13.86 11.00 -3.90
CA PHE A 68 -13.76 9.61 -4.32
C PHE A 68 -14.21 9.51 -5.78
N ASP A 69 -13.26 9.33 -6.69
CA ASP A 69 -13.56 9.14 -8.11
C ASP A 69 -13.78 7.65 -8.44
N LEU A 70 -15.02 7.31 -8.78
CA LEU A 70 -15.45 5.94 -9.08
C LEU A 70 -14.75 5.39 -10.33
N GLU A 71 -14.51 6.24 -11.34
CA GLU A 71 -13.86 5.83 -12.58
C GLU A 71 -12.36 5.58 -12.35
N LEU A 72 -11.70 6.40 -11.53
CA LEU A 72 -10.31 6.17 -11.14
C LEU A 72 -10.17 4.87 -10.32
N ALA A 73 -11.12 4.60 -9.43
CA ALA A 73 -11.07 3.43 -8.55
C ALA A 73 -11.15 2.08 -9.30
N VAL A 74 -11.82 2.04 -10.46
CA VAL A 74 -11.91 0.83 -11.31
C VAL A 74 -10.77 0.70 -12.32
N LYS A 75 -10.00 1.77 -12.57
CA LYS A 75 -8.94 1.75 -13.60
C LYS A 75 -7.83 0.78 -13.23
N ARG A 76 -7.39 -0.01 -14.21
CA ARG A 76 -6.17 -0.83 -14.14
C ARG A 76 -4.99 -0.07 -14.72
N SER A 77 -4.64 1.05 -14.10
CA SER A 77 -3.55 1.92 -14.53
C SER A 77 -2.72 2.39 -13.33
N GLU A 78 -1.54 2.95 -13.60
CA GLU A 78 -0.65 3.49 -12.57
C GLU A 78 -1.27 4.70 -11.82
N ASP A 79 -2.26 5.36 -12.41
CA ASP A 79 -3.00 6.45 -11.76
C ASP A 79 -3.85 5.93 -10.59
N ASN A 80 -4.31 4.67 -10.66
CA ASN A 80 -5.06 4.05 -9.59
C ASN A 80 -4.08 3.60 -8.48
N PRO A 81 -4.12 4.21 -7.29
CA PRO A 81 -3.12 3.97 -6.25
C PRO A 81 -3.19 2.56 -5.66
N VAL A 82 -4.36 1.92 -5.59
CA VAL A 82 -4.43 0.52 -5.10
C VAL A 82 -3.84 -0.42 -6.14
N TYR A 83 -4.17 -0.21 -7.42
CA TYR A 83 -3.63 -1.01 -8.52
C TYR A 83 -2.10 -0.87 -8.58
N TYR A 84 -1.58 0.36 -8.48
CA TYR A 84 -0.14 0.63 -8.48
C TYR A 84 0.61 -0.12 -7.38
N VAL A 85 0.08 -0.11 -6.15
CA VAL A 85 0.69 -0.82 -5.01
C VAL A 85 0.58 -2.33 -5.16
N GLN A 86 -0.59 -2.85 -5.54
CA GLN A 86 -0.79 -4.28 -5.74
C GLN A 86 0.08 -4.82 -6.87
N TYR A 87 0.24 -4.05 -7.95
CA TYR A 87 1.09 -4.41 -9.08
C TYR A 87 2.57 -4.46 -8.70
N ALA A 88 3.04 -3.57 -7.83
CA ALA A 88 4.38 -3.67 -7.25
C ALA A 88 4.58 -4.99 -6.49
N HIS A 89 3.60 -5.40 -5.68
CA HIS A 89 3.64 -6.69 -4.98
C HIS A 89 3.63 -7.88 -5.95
N ALA A 90 2.70 -7.93 -6.91
CA ALA A 90 2.62 -9.00 -7.89
C ALA A 90 3.93 -9.13 -8.71
N ARG A 91 4.53 -8.01 -9.10
CA ARG A 91 5.84 -8.00 -9.77
C ARG A 91 6.95 -8.58 -8.91
N ILE A 92 6.96 -8.29 -7.61
CA ILE A 92 7.94 -8.87 -6.68
C ILE A 92 7.81 -10.38 -6.66
N VAL A 93 6.59 -10.90 -6.52
CA VAL A 93 6.31 -12.34 -6.55
C VAL A 93 6.83 -12.95 -7.85
N HIS A 94 6.48 -12.35 -8.99
CA HIS A 94 6.93 -12.83 -10.30
C HIS A 94 8.46 -12.86 -10.46
N VAL A 95 9.18 -11.86 -9.92
CA VAL A 95 10.65 -11.83 -9.96
C VAL A 95 11.27 -12.97 -9.14
N LEU A 96 10.68 -13.29 -7.98
CA LEU A 96 11.15 -14.38 -7.13
C LEU A 96 10.86 -15.75 -7.76
N GLU A 97 9.69 -15.92 -8.39
CA GLU A 97 9.35 -17.10 -9.17
C GLU A 97 10.27 -17.26 -10.38
N TYR A 98 10.54 -16.17 -11.10
CA TYR A 98 11.46 -16.16 -12.23
C TYR A 98 12.86 -16.62 -11.80
N ALA A 99 13.41 -16.09 -10.71
CA ALA A 99 14.71 -16.53 -10.17
C ALA A 99 14.74 -18.05 -9.90
N THR A 100 13.67 -18.58 -9.31
CA THR A 100 13.51 -20.01 -9.03
C THR A 100 13.48 -20.83 -10.32
N SER A 101 12.74 -20.37 -11.34
CA SER A 101 12.67 -21.04 -12.66
C SER A 101 14.01 -21.05 -13.41
N GLN A 102 14.88 -20.08 -13.15
CA GLN A 102 16.23 -20.02 -13.70
C GLN A 102 17.24 -20.86 -12.90
N GLY A 103 16.78 -21.60 -11.87
CA GLY A 103 17.63 -22.42 -11.01
C GLY A 103 18.53 -21.61 -10.07
N VAL A 104 18.21 -20.33 -9.82
CA VAL A 104 18.95 -19.52 -8.85
C VAL A 104 18.62 -20.03 -7.44
N PRO A 105 19.62 -20.44 -6.64
CA PRO A 105 19.37 -20.90 -5.28
C PRO A 105 18.74 -19.82 -4.42
N GLU A 106 17.81 -20.19 -3.54
CA GLU A 106 17.23 -19.23 -2.61
C GLU A 106 18.31 -18.70 -1.66
N PRO A 107 18.53 -17.37 -1.59
CA PRO A 107 19.57 -16.81 -0.75
C PRO A 107 19.21 -16.90 0.74
N SER A 108 20.19 -17.38 1.52
CA SER A 108 20.11 -17.40 2.99
C SER A 108 20.34 -16.01 3.58
N LEU A 109 19.55 -15.64 4.58
CA LEU A 109 19.78 -14.42 5.37
C LEU A 109 21.13 -14.43 6.09
N ALA A 110 21.62 -15.59 6.52
CA ALA A 110 22.91 -15.70 7.20
C ALA A 110 24.11 -15.42 6.27
N ALA A 111 23.92 -15.61 4.95
CA ALA A 111 24.92 -15.33 3.92
C ALA A 111 24.66 -13.99 3.21
N ALA A 112 23.78 -13.14 3.75
CA ALA A 112 23.45 -11.87 3.13
C ALA A 112 24.69 -10.98 3.02
N ARG A 113 24.88 -10.39 1.82
CA ARG A 113 25.97 -9.46 1.50
C ARG A 113 25.41 -8.06 1.20
N PRO A 114 24.86 -7.35 2.21
CA PRO A 114 24.30 -6.02 2.01
C PRO A 114 25.36 -4.99 1.62
N ASP A 115 26.64 -5.27 1.85
CA ASP A 115 27.77 -4.46 1.40
C ASP A 115 27.86 -4.34 -0.14
N LEU A 116 27.26 -5.28 -0.88
CA LEU A 116 27.16 -5.22 -2.34
C LEU A 116 26.08 -4.25 -2.82
N LEU A 117 25.19 -3.80 -1.94
CA LEU A 117 24.02 -2.95 -2.24
C LEU A 117 24.33 -1.47 -1.97
N HIS A 118 25.16 -0.87 -2.82
CA HIS A 118 25.68 0.49 -2.63
C HIS A 118 25.11 1.52 -3.62
N GLU A 119 24.30 1.08 -4.59
CA GLU A 119 23.71 1.97 -5.58
C GLU A 119 22.61 2.85 -4.97
N ALA A 120 22.40 4.03 -5.54
CA ALA A 120 21.51 5.04 -4.98
C ALA A 120 20.06 4.54 -4.82
N GLU A 121 19.52 3.84 -5.81
CA GLU A 121 18.16 3.29 -5.80
C GLU A 121 18.04 2.18 -4.77
N THR A 122 19.05 1.32 -4.68
CA THR A 122 19.12 0.22 -3.70
C THR A 122 19.11 0.77 -2.26
N LEU A 123 19.94 1.78 -1.98
CA LEU A 123 19.99 2.45 -0.68
C LEU A 123 18.70 3.21 -0.36
N THR A 124 18.06 3.80 -1.37
CA THR A 124 16.77 4.49 -1.23
C THR A 124 15.65 3.53 -0.86
N LEU A 125 15.63 2.34 -1.49
CA LEU A 125 14.68 1.27 -1.18
C LEU A 125 14.92 0.72 0.23
N LEU A 126 16.17 0.39 0.58
CA LEU A 126 16.57 -0.08 1.91
C LEU A 126 16.12 0.87 3.03
N ARG A 127 16.39 2.17 2.86
CA ARG A 127 15.94 3.21 3.81
C ARG A 127 14.42 3.29 3.91
N GLY A 128 13.72 3.08 2.79
CA GLY A 128 12.26 2.95 2.76
C GLY A 128 11.81 1.84 3.70
N LEU A 129 12.29 0.61 3.45
CA LEU A 129 11.92 -0.58 4.22
C LEU A 129 12.19 -0.43 5.72
N ALA A 130 13.34 0.14 6.09
CA ALA A 130 13.71 0.35 7.50
C ALA A 130 12.74 1.28 8.25
N GLY A 131 12.03 2.17 7.54
CA GLY A 131 11.05 3.08 8.12
C GLY A 131 9.71 2.45 8.47
N PHE A 132 9.38 1.27 7.93
CA PHE A 132 8.05 0.68 8.04
C PHE A 132 7.58 0.45 9.50
N PRO A 133 8.38 -0.16 10.40
CA PRO A 133 7.92 -0.44 11.77
C PRO A 133 7.58 0.83 12.55
N SER A 134 8.43 1.86 12.42
CA SER A 134 8.23 3.16 13.08
C SER A 134 7.00 3.88 12.53
N LEU A 135 6.77 3.81 11.21
CA LEU A 135 5.59 4.35 10.56
C LEU A 135 4.31 3.68 11.06
N VAL A 136 4.27 2.34 11.10
CA VAL A 136 3.10 1.58 11.60
C VAL A 136 2.84 1.91 13.08
N ALA A 137 3.88 1.96 13.90
CA ALA A 137 3.73 2.31 15.31
C ALA A 137 3.18 3.73 15.51
N ALA A 138 3.62 4.69 14.67
CA ALA A 138 3.09 6.05 14.71
C ALA A 138 1.63 6.11 14.21
N ALA A 139 1.30 5.43 13.12
CA ALA A 139 -0.07 5.34 12.61
C ALA A 139 -1.03 4.77 13.66
N ALA A 140 -0.62 3.71 14.36
CA ALA A 140 -1.41 3.10 15.43
C ALA A 140 -1.59 4.04 16.64
N ARG A 141 -0.49 4.69 17.11
CA ARG A 141 -0.54 5.62 18.24
C ARG A 141 -1.44 6.81 18.00
N HIS A 142 -1.47 7.33 16.77
CA HIS A 142 -2.22 8.54 16.43
C HIS A 142 -3.57 8.28 15.76
N ARG A 143 -3.98 7.01 15.58
CA ARG A 143 -5.19 6.64 14.79
C ARG A 143 -5.16 7.22 13.37
N GLU A 144 -3.99 7.19 12.76
CA GLU A 144 -3.75 7.77 11.43
C GLU A 144 -3.45 6.66 10.40
N PRO A 145 -4.42 5.78 10.08
CA PRO A 145 -4.20 4.66 9.14
C PRO A 145 -3.81 5.15 7.74
N HIS A 146 -4.17 6.39 7.38
CA HIS A 146 -3.82 7.03 6.12
C HIS A 146 -2.33 7.13 5.82
N ARG A 147 -1.48 7.06 6.84
CA ARG A 147 -0.03 6.99 6.66
C ARG A 147 0.40 5.73 5.90
N ILE A 148 -0.31 4.62 6.07
CA ILE A 148 0.05 3.32 5.47
C ILE A 148 -0.12 3.32 3.94
N PRO A 149 -1.28 3.65 3.33
CA PRO A 149 -1.42 3.64 1.88
C PRO A 149 -0.48 4.64 1.19
N MET A 150 -0.25 5.81 1.79
CA MET A 150 0.72 6.79 1.28
C MET A 150 2.15 6.20 1.28
N TYR A 151 2.55 5.59 2.40
CA TYR A 151 3.84 4.91 2.50
C TYR A 151 4.00 3.79 1.47
N LEU A 152 2.97 2.97 1.26
CA LEU A 152 3.02 1.87 0.28
C LEU A 152 3.14 2.40 -1.15
N LYS A 153 2.43 3.49 -1.48
CA LYS A 153 2.57 4.15 -2.78
C LYS A 153 4.00 4.67 -3.00
N ASP A 154 4.58 5.32 -2.00
CA ASP A 154 5.96 5.81 -2.06
C ASP A 154 6.97 4.66 -2.15
N LEU A 155 6.73 3.56 -1.43
CA LEU A 155 7.56 2.36 -1.51
C LEU A 155 7.47 1.70 -2.89
N ALA A 156 6.30 1.67 -3.52
CA ALA A 156 6.10 1.17 -4.88
C ALA A 156 6.90 1.99 -5.88
N ALA A 157 6.88 3.32 -5.78
CA ALA A 157 7.70 4.18 -6.63
C ALA A 157 9.21 3.89 -6.47
N ARG A 158 9.69 3.72 -5.23
CA ARG A 158 11.10 3.35 -4.96
C ARG A 158 11.46 1.98 -5.51
N PHE A 159 10.58 0.99 -5.35
CA PHE A 159 10.77 -0.34 -5.90
C PHE A 159 10.80 -0.33 -7.43
N HIS A 160 9.89 0.39 -8.08
CA HIS A 160 9.88 0.51 -9.55
C HIS A 160 11.13 1.19 -10.07
N SER A 161 11.62 2.24 -9.41
CA SER A 161 12.90 2.88 -9.74
C SER A 161 14.06 1.89 -9.61
N PHE A 162 14.17 1.17 -8.49
CA PHE A 162 15.18 0.12 -8.31
C PHE A 162 15.11 -0.96 -9.40
N TYR A 163 13.92 -1.49 -9.67
CA TYR A 163 13.71 -2.56 -10.64
C TYR A 163 14.00 -2.13 -12.09
N HIS A 164 13.68 -0.88 -12.43
CA HIS A 164 13.94 -0.33 -13.75
C HIS A 164 15.44 -0.16 -14.03
N VAL A 165 16.21 0.26 -13.02
CA VAL A 165 17.65 0.51 -13.17
C VAL A 165 18.48 -0.76 -12.99
N HIS A 166 18.09 -1.61 -12.03
CA HIS A 166 18.91 -2.74 -11.58
C HIS A 166 18.27 -4.07 -11.90
N ARG A 167 18.92 -4.85 -12.77
CA ARG A 167 18.53 -6.25 -13.02
C ARG A 167 18.72 -7.08 -11.74
N VAL A 168 17.63 -7.65 -11.23
CA VAL A 168 17.64 -8.46 -9.99
C VAL A 168 18.33 -9.81 -10.22
N VAL A 169 17.95 -10.54 -11.27
CA VAL A 169 18.55 -11.83 -11.65
C VAL A 169 19.55 -11.61 -12.77
N GLY A 170 20.84 -11.55 -12.44
CA GLY A 170 21.93 -11.20 -13.35
C GLY A 170 23.07 -12.22 -13.37
N PRO A 171 24.18 -11.90 -14.07
CA PRO A 171 25.31 -12.83 -14.23
C PRO A 171 26.15 -12.99 -12.95
N ASP A 172 26.17 -11.99 -12.07
CA ASP A 172 26.86 -12.06 -10.77
C ASP A 172 25.94 -12.71 -9.73
N ALA A 173 26.32 -13.90 -9.25
CA ALA A 173 25.54 -14.66 -8.29
C ALA A 173 25.45 -13.99 -6.91
N ALA A 174 26.51 -13.31 -6.46
CA ALA A 174 26.53 -12.66 -5.15
C ALA A 174 25.65 -11.41 -5.13
N VAL A 175 25.72 -10.60 -6.19
CA VAL A 175 24.84 -9.44 -6.37
C VAL A 175 23.39 -9.87 -6.57
N THR A 176 23.15 -10.92 -7.37
CA THR A 176 21.81 -11.49 -7.55
C THR A 176 21.21 -11.95 -6.22
N ALA A 177 21.97 -12.68 -5.41
CA ALA A 177 21.54 -13.12 -4.08
C ALA A 177 21.18 -11.92 -3.17
N ALA A 178 22.02 -10.88 -3.14
CA ALA A 178 21.75 -9.68 -2.34
C ALA A 178 20.49 -8.93 -2.79
N ARG A 179 20.29 -8.77 -4.10
CA ARG A 179 19.10 -8.11 -4.67
C ARG A 179 17.83 -8.93 -4.48
N LEU A 180 17.90 -10.26 -4.57
CA LEU A 180 16.76 -11.13 -4.28
C LEU A 180 16.31 -11.02 -2.82
N LEU A 181 17.26 -10.92 -1.87
CA LEU A 181 16.93 -10.67 -0.46
C LEU A 181 16.22 -9.32 -0.27
N LEU A 182 16.69 -8.26 -0.94
CA LEU A 182 16.05 -6.94 -0.92
C LEU A 182 14.64 -6.99 -1.51
N THR A 183 14.47 -7.63 -2.67
CA THR A 183 13.18 -7.82 -3.33
C THR A 183 12.21 -8.60 -2.43
N ARG A 184 12.67 -9.68 -1.79
CA ARG A 184 11.87 -10.48 -0.84
C ARG A 184 11.46 -9.65 0.39
N ALA A 185 12.38 -8.90 0.98
CA ALA A 185 12.07 -8.01 2.11
C ALA A 185 11.04 -6.94 1.72
N THR A 186 11.13 -6.41 0.49
CA THR A 186 10.15 -5.47 -0.05
C THR A 186 8.77 -6.09 -0.17
N GLY A 187 8.68 -7.33 -0.69
CA GLY A 187 7.42 -8.08 -0.78
C GLY A 187 6.76 -8.29 0.58
N VAL A 188 7.55 -8.61 1.62
CA VAL A 188 7.05 -8.74 3.00
C VAL A 188 6.40 -7.43 3.48
N VAL A 189 7.04 -6.29 3.24
CA VAL A 189 6.48 -4.99 3.66
C VAL A 189 5.18 -4.67 2.91
N PHE A 190 5.12 -4.91 1.60
CA PHE A 190 3.87 -4.75 0.85
C PHE A 190 2.75 -5.63 1.39
N ARG A 191 3.00 -6.93 1.57
CA ARG A 191 2.00 -7.87 2.08
C ARG A 191 1.49 -7.44 3.46
N ARG A 192 2.38 -7.08 4.38
CA ARG A 192 2.00 -6.63 5.73
C ARG A 192 1.25 -5.30 5.71
N GLY A 193 1.67 -4.36 4.86
CA GLY A 193 0.96 -3.09 4.72
C GLY A 193 -0.44 -3.25 4.15
N LEU A 194 -0.60 -4.07 3.11
CA LEU A 194 -1.91 -4.36 2.50
C LEU A 194 -2.83 -5.13 3.47
N GLU A 195 -2.29 -6.09 4.20
CA GLU A 195 -3.00 -6.82 5.27
C GLU A 195 -3.53 -5.87 6.36
N LEU A 196 -2.73 -4.91 6.81
CA LEU A 196 -3.16 -3.88 7.78
C LEU A 196 -4.30 -2.99 7.26
N LEU A 197 -4.41 -2.81 5.94
CA LEU A 197 -5.49 -2.07 5.30
C LEU A 197 -6.73 -2.93 5.04
N GLY A 198 -6.63 -4.25 5.21
CA GLY A 198 -7.66 -5.19 4.76
C GLY A 198 -7.83 -5.21 3.24
N VAL A 199 -6.74 -4.95 2.51
CA VAL A 199 -6.67 -4.96 1.03
C VAL A 199 -5.89 -6.20 0.60
N SER A 200 -6.29 -6.84 -0.50
CA SER A 200 -5.57 -8.03 -0.99
C SER A 200 -4.16 -7.69 -1.49
N ALA A 201 -3.25 -8.67 -1.37
CA ALA A 201 -1.90 -8.62 -1.91
C ALA A 201 -1.78 -9.69 -3.01
N PRO A 202 -2.23 -9.40 -4.25
CA PRO A 202 -2.28 -10.41 -5.30
C PRO A 202 -0.88 -10.89 -5.68
N GLU A 203 -0.76 -12.19 -5.96
CA GLU A 203 0.48 -12.81 -6.43
C GLU A 203 0.66 -12.64 -7.95
N SER A 204 -0.43 -12.36 -8.68
CA SER A 204 -0.46 -12.07 -10.12
C SER A 204 -1.52 -11.00 -10.44
N MET A 205 -1.27 -10.13 -11.42
CA MET A 205 -2.20 -9.08 -11.88
C MET A 205 -2.17 -8.87 -13.39
#